data_AF-W7QLM6-F1
#
_entry.id   AF-W7QLM6-F1
#
_cell.length_a   1.000
_cell.length_b   1.000
_cell.length_c   1.000
_cell.angle_alpha   90.00
_cell.angle_beta   90.00
_cell.angle_gamma   90.00
#
_symmetry.space_group_name_H-M   'P 1'
#
loop_
_entity.id
_entity.type
_entity.pdbx_description
1 polymer ?
#
loop_
_entity_poly.entity_id
_entity_poly.type
_entity_poly.pdbx_seq_one_letter_code
_entity_poly.pdbx_strand_id
1 'polypeptide(L)'
;MNPPKKHQILQAENPGFDISNYRFLMQYPSAFVDAILFVLVVEGALKSNGGQTNQHNDKGGLTRFGLSQKYNHEIDVTKLTLESAVAHYHKKYYLYPRINLLPVYLQPSVFGAYVNAGVDESIKFLQISCGAAADGVIGPQTVSHASGRTPSALLADFLSRRGADYSLTAASDCSQSGYLRGWLRRTYLQLQYSIAISEEQEATHG
;
A
#
# COMPACT_ATOMS: atom_id res chain seq x y z
N MET A 1 -18.52 15.83 13.70
CA MET A 1 -17.55 14.92 14.34
C MET A 1 -16.26 15.03 13.55
N ASN A 2 -15.11 15.21 14.19
CA ASN A 2 -13.83 15.30 13.45
C ASN A 2 -13.56 13.95 12.77
N PRO A 3 -13.01 13.92 11.54
CA PRO A 3 -12.66 12.66 10.88
C PRO A 3 -11.60 11.90 11.71
N PRO A 4 -11.57 10.56 11.64
CA PRO A 4 -10.53 9.76 12.28
C PRO A 4 -9.12 10.21 11.88
N LYS A 5 -8.13 10.01 12.76
CA LYS A 5 -6.73 10.44 12.53
C LYS A 5 -6.18 9.90 11.21
N LYS A 6 -6.50 8.64 10.87
CA LYS A 6 -6.10 8.05 9.59
C LYS A 6 -6.68 8.79 8.37
N HIS A 7 -7.92 9.28 8.45
CA HIS A 7 -8.52 10.08 7.38
C HIS A 7 -7.95 11.51 7.32
N GLN A 8 -7.59 12.10 8.46
CA GLN A 8 -6.91 13.40 8.49
C GLN A 8 -5.56 13.35 7.74
N ILE A 9 -4.81 12.26 7.87
CA ILE A 9 -3.56 12.02 7.12
C ILE A 9 -3.85 11.99 5.61
N LEU A 10 -4.88 11.26 5.18
CA LEU A 10 -5.28 11.22 3.77
C LEU A 10 -5.75 12.60 3.25
N GLN A 11 -6.46 13.37 4.08
CA GLN A 11 -6.93 14.72 3.74
C GLN A 11 -5.79 15.75 3.67
N ALA A 12 -4.73 15.57 4.45
CA ALA A 12 -3.53 16.41 4.32
C ALA A 12 -2.86 16.22 2.94
N GLU A 13 -2.95 15.02 2.37
CA GLU A 13 -2.45 14.70 1.02
C GLU A 13 -3.43 15.07 -0.10
N ASN A 14 -4.72 14.96 0.19
CA ASN A 14 -5.79 15.28 -0.74
C ASN A 14 -6.95 15.96 0.01
N PRO A 15 -6.95 17.30 0.10
CA PRO A 15 -7.96 18.03 0.88
C PRO A 15 -9.41 17.79 0.44
N GLY A 16 -9.63 17.36 -0.81
CA GLY A 16 -10.96 17.00 -1.32
C GLY A 16 -11.39 15.56 -1.01
N PHE A 17 -10.56 14.77 -0.33
CA PHE A 17 -10.89 13.40 0.02
C PHE A 17 -11.99 13.32 1.07
N ASP A 18 -13.09 12.68 0.69
CA ASP A 18 -14.14 12.21 1.59
C ASP A 18 -14.53 10.79 1.19
N ILE A 19 -14.40 9.85 2.13
CA ILE A 19 -14.76 8.44 1.95
C ILE A 19 -16.25 8.25 1.59
N SER A 20 -17.11 9.20 1.97
CA SER A 20 -18.55 9.16 1.69
C SER A 20 -18.86 9.20 0.19
N ASN A 21 -17.94 9.71 -0.64
CA ASN A 21 -18.03 9.70 -2.11
C ASN A 21 -17.74 8.31 -2.71
N TYR A 22 -17.20 7.38 -1.92
CA TYR A 22 -16.76 6.05 -2.36
C TYR A 22 -17.50 4.95 -1.60
N ARG A 23 -18.83 5.09 -1.44
CA ARG A 23 -19.66 4.14 -0.66
C ARG A 23 -19.55 2.69 -1.13
N PHE A 24 -19.24 2.46 -2.41
CA PHE A 24 -19.02 1.11 -2.93
C PHE A 24 -17.88 0.38 -2.21
N LEU A 25 -16.93 1.10 -1.59
CA LEU A 25 -15.86 0.49 -0.79
C LEU A 25 -16.39 -0.25 0.45
N MET A 26 -17.59 0.11 0.94
CA MET A 26 -18.19 -0.52 2.13
C MET A 26 -18.62 -1.97 1.90
N GLN A 27 -18.60 -2.45 0.65
CA GLN A 27 -18.82 -3.88 0.34
C GLN A 27 -17.58 -4.75 0.65
N TYR A 28 -16.43 -4.14 0.92
CA TYR A 28 -15.18 -4.83 1.22
C TYR A 28 -14.86 -4.80 2.73
N PRO A 29 -14.01 -5.72 3.22
CA PRO A 29 -13.53 -5.68 4.60
C PRO A 29 -12.85 -4.34 4.93
N SER A 30 -13.12 -3.78 6.12
CA SER A 30 -12.57 -2.48 6.55
C SER A 30 -11.04 -2.42 6.45
N ALA A 31 -10.35 -3.51 6.79
CA ALA A 31 -8.89 -3.60 6.69
C ALA A 31 -8.38 -3.47 5.23
N PHE A 32 -9.11 -4.02 4.26
CA PHE A 32 -8.80 -3.79 2.85
C PHE A 32 -9.11 -2.35 2.43
N VAL A 33 -10.22 -1.79 2.91
CA VAL A 33 -10.59 -0.38 2.64
C VAL A 33 -9.48 0.55 3.10
N ASP A 34 -8.95 0.37 4.30
CA ASP A 34 -7.82 1.16 4.80
C ASP A 34 -6.57 0.97 3.92
N ALA A 35 -6.28 -0.26 3.47
CA ALA A 35 -5.14 -0.53 2.60
C ALA A 35 -5.26 0.14 1.21
N ILE A 36 -6.42 0.02 0.56
CA ILE A 36 -6.64 0.57 -0.78
C ILE A 36 -6.78 2.09 -0.76
N LEU A 37 -7.34 2.68 0.30
CA LEU A 37 -7.47 4.14 0.41
C LEU A 37 -6.13 4.84 0.36
N PHE A 38 -5.09 4.29 1.01
CA PHE A 38 -3.75 4.87 0.93
C PHE A 38 -3.25 4.92 -0.52
N VAL A 39 -3.37 3.81 -1.26
CA VAL A 39 -2.99 3.77 -2.69
C VAL A 39 -3.81 4.75 -3.51
N LEU A 40 -5.13 4.76 -3.31
CA LEU A 40 -6.02 5.59 -4.11
C LEU A 40 -5.77 7.10 -3.91
N VAL A 41 -5.57 7.51 -2.66
CA VAL A 41 -5.44 8.91 -2.27
C VAL A 41 -4.01 9.41 -2.45
N VAL A 42 -3.02 8.70 -1.90
CA VAL A 42 -1.64 9.17 -1.81
C VAL A 42 -0.86 8.88 -3.10
N GLU A 43 -1.20 7.80 -3.82
CA GLU A 43 -0.52 7.44 -5.07
C GLU A 43 -1.21 8.02 -6.32
N GLY A 44 -2.29 8.79 -6.11
CA GLY A 44 -2.89 9.63 -7.15
C GLY A 44 -3.84 8.90 -8.10
N ALA A 45 -4.38 7.76 -7.69
CA ALA A 45 -5.38 7.03 -8.48
C ALA A 45 -6.73 7.78 -8.57
N LEU A 46 -7.03 8.68 -7.62
CA LEU A 46 -8.28 9.46 -7.59
C LEU A 46 -8.25 10.76 -8.44
N LYS A 47 -7.30 10.91 -9.36
CA LYS A 47 -7.31 12.04 -10.31
C LYS A 47 -8.50 11.92 -11.27
N SER A 48 -8.93 13.03 -11.86
CA SER A 48 -10.14 13.12 -12.72
C SER A 48 -10.14 12.15 -13.92
N ASN A 49 -8.98 11.77 -14.44
CA ASN A 49 -8.83 10.76 -15.50
C ASN A 49 -8.42 9.36 -14.99
N GLY A 50 -8.58 9.09 -13.69
CA GLY A 50 -8.04 7.90 -13.02
C GLY A 50 -6.51 7.88 -12.95
N GLY A 51 -5.87 9.05 -13.09
CA GLY A 51 -4.41 9.17 -13.09
C GLY A 51 -3.76 8.54 -14.33
N GLN A 52 -4.48 8.41 -15.44
CA GLN A 52 -3.98 7.72 -16.63
C GLN A 52 -2.69 8.34 -17.15
N THR A 53 -1.66 7.53 -17.31
CA THR A 53 -0.36 7.89 -17.91
C THR A 53 0.03 6.87 -18.96
N ASN A 54 0.74 7.33 -19.99
CA ASN A 54 1.38 6.47 -20.99
C ASN A 54 2.67 7.17 -21.44
N GLN A 55 3.67 7.20 -20.57
CA GLN A 55 4.94 7.85 -20.86
C GLN A 55 5.94 6.84 -21.43
N HIS A 56 6.62 7.22 -22.51
CA HIS A 56 7.58 6.37 -23.21
C HIS A 56 8.73 5.87 -22.32
N ASN A 57 9.11 6.65 -21.30
CA ASN A 57 10.20 6.32 -20.37
C ASN A 57 9.71 5.68 -19.06
N ASP A 58 8.39 5.47 -18.90
CA ASP A 58 7.84 4.78 -17.74
C ASP A 58 7.92 3.26 -17.95
N LYS A 59 8.69 2.57 -17.11
CA LYS A 59 8.87 1.11 -17.17
C LYS A 59 7.54 0.34 -17.00
N GLY A 60 6.50 0.98 -16.46
CA GLY A 60 5.14 0.43 -16.34
C GLY A 60 4.28 0.57 -17.61
N GLY A 61 4.58 1.56 -18.46
CA GLY A 61 3.79 1.86 -19.66
C GLY A 61 2.39 2.40 -19.35
N LEU A 62 1.41 2.04 -20.18
CA LEU A 62 0.02 2.44 -20.03
C LEU A 62 -0.53 2.04 -18.65
N THR A 63 -0.91 3.02 -17.85
CA THR A 63 -1.33 2.85 -16.45
C THR A 63 -2.61 3.63 -16.17
N ARG A 64 -3.55 3.05 -15.42
CA ARG A 64 -4.75 3.73 -14.92
C ARG A 64 -5.11 3.20 -13.52
N PHE A 65 -5.50 4.09 -12.61
CA PHE A 65 -5.73 3.79 -11.19
C PHE A 65 -4.53 3.11 -10.49
N GLY A 66 -3.31 3.41 -10.93
CA GLY A 66 -2.08 2.76 -10.44
C GLY A 66 -1.83 1.35 -10.98
N LEU A 67 -2.73 0.80 -11.81
CA LEU A 67 -2.57 -0.50 -12.46
C LEU A 67 -1.97 -0.31 -13.85
N SER A 68 -0.79 -0.89 -14.08
CA SER A 68 -0.15 -0.90 -15.40
C SER A 68 -0.57 -2.11 -16.22
N GLN A 69 -0.74 -1.91 -17.52
CA GLN A 69 -1.10 -2.97 -18.47
C GLN A 69 -0.04 -4.07 -18.51
N LYS A 70 1.24 -3.69 -18.35
CA LYS A 70 2.41 -4.60 -18.36
C LYS A 70 2.43 -5.60 -17.22
N TYR A 71 1.85 -5.29 -16.07
CA TYR A 71 1.79 -6.24 -14.96
C TYR A 71 0.41 -6.86 -14.78
N ASN A 72 -0.58 -6.42 -15.57
CA ASN A 72 -1.97 -6.84 -15.51
C ASN A 72 -2.49 -7.18 -16.92
N HIS A 73 -1.92 -8.21 -17.52
CA HIS A 73 -2.25 -8.65 -18.89
C HIS A 73 -3.71 -9.15 -19.01
N GLU A 74 -4.29 -9.55 -17.89
CA GLU A 74 -5.63 -10.08 -17.76
C GLU A 74 -6.75 -9.02 -17.75
N ILE A 75 -6.41 -7.73 -17.68
CA ILE A 75 -7.38 -6.62 -17.73
C ILE A 75 -7.01 -5.63 -18.85
N ASP A 76 -8.00 -4.93 -19.39
CA ASP A 76 -7.78 -3.78 -20.29
C ASP A 76 -7.77 -2.49 -19.46
N VAL A 77 -6.57 -1.96 -19.18
CA VAL A 77 -6.44 -0.80 -18.29
C VAL A 77 -7.08 0.48 -18.86
N THR A 78 -7.30 0.55 -20.18
CA THR A 78 -7.95 1.70 -20.82
C THR A 78 -9.44 1.78 -20.52
N LYS A 79 -10.06 0.62 -20.22
CA LYS A 79 -11.50 0.49 -19.95
C LYS A 79 -11.83 0.32 -18.46
N LEU A 80 -10.83 0.38 -17.58
CA LEU A 80 -11.06 0.26 -16.14
C LEU A 80 -11.99 1.37 -15.63
N THR A 81 -12.99 0.95 -14.85
CA THR A 81 -13.65 1.81 -13.87
C THR A 81 -12.91 1.72 -12.54
N LEU A 82 -13.13 2.70 -11.66
CA LEU A 82 -12.53 2.68 -10.32
C LEU A 82 -12.95 1.43 -9.53
N GLU A 83 -14.22 1.05 -9.61
CA GLU A 83 -14.77 -0.14 -8.94
C GLU A 83 -14.10 -1.42 -9.45
N SER A 84 -13.90 -1.55 -10.76
CA SER A 84 -13.23 -2.70 -11.37
C SER A 84 -11.74 -2.76 -10.99
N ALA A 85 -11.07 -1.61 -10.89
CA ALA A 85 -9.68 -1.53 -10.43
C ALA A 85 -9.57 -1.95 -8.95
N VAL A 86 -10.47 -1.47 -8.07
CA VAL A 86 -10.51 -1.87 -6.66
C VAL A 86 -10.78 -3.38 -6.51
N ALA A 87 -11.71 -3.93 -7.29
CA ALA A 87 -11.97 -5.37 -7.30
C ALA A 87 -10.73 -6.18 -7.72
N HIS A 88 -9.96 -5.65 -8.68
CA HIS A 88 -8.69 -6.23 -9.12
C HIS A 88 -7.63 -6.20 -8.03
N TYR A 89 -7.44 -5.05 -7.38
CA TYR A 89 -6.54 -4.91 -6.23
C TYR A 89 -6.89 -5.90 -5.11
N HIS A 90 -8.18 -6.01 -4.76
CA HIS A 90 -8.63 -6.91 -3.70
C HIS A 90 -8.23 -8.36 -3.99
N LYS A 91 -8.44 -8.83 -5.21
CA LYS A 91 -8.13 -10.22 -5.59
C LYS A 91 -6.63 -10.45 -5.73
N LYS A 92 -5.97 -9.69 -6.61
CA LYS A 92 -4.60 -9.97 -7.05
C LYS A 92 -3.52 -9.45 -6.10
N TYR A 93 -3.75 -8.29 -5.50
CA TYR A 93 -2.73 -7.59 -4.72
C TYR A 93 -2.94 -7.70 -3.21
N TYR A 94 -4.10 -8.20 -2.75
CA TYR A 94 -4.42 -8.30 -1.33
C TYR A 94 -4.72 -9.74 -0.89
N LEU A 95 -5.68 -10.43 -1.53
CA LEU A 95 -6.03 -11.81 -1.17
C LEU A 95 -5.01 -12.84 -1.67
N TYR A 96 -4.57 -12.76 -2.92
CA TYR A 96 -3.60 -13.70 -3.49
C TYR A 96 -2.28 -13.79 -2.68
N PRO A 97 -1.63 -12.67 -2.31
CA PRO A 97 -0.46 -12.71 -1.43
C PRO A 97 -0.81 -12.95 0.05
N ARG A 98 -2.08 -13.13 0.40
CA ARG A 98 -2.56 -13.39 1.77
C ARG A 98 -2.28 -12.25 2.75
N ILE A 99 -2.22 -11.01 2.25
CA ILE A 99 -2.05 -9.81 3.10
C ILE A 99 -3.21 -9.67 4.08
N ASN A 100 -4.40 -10.12 3.70
CA ASN A 100 -5.59 -10.16 4.56
C ASN A 100 -5.41 -10.99 5.84
N LEU A 101 -4.39 -11.85 5.94
CA LEU A 101 -4.11 -12.66 7.12
C LEU A 101 -3.17 -11.97 8.12
N LEU A 102 -2.53 -10.87 7.72
CA LEU A 102 -1.62 -10.11 8.59
C LEU A 102 -2.41 -9.27 9.63
N PRO A 103 -1.78 -8.84 10.73
CA PRO A 103 -2.37 -7.85 11.62
C PRO A 103 -2.87 -6.63 10.85
N VAL A 104 -4.09 -6.16 11.16
CA VAL A 104 -4.79 -5.11 10.37
C VAL A 104 -3.94 -3.85 10.20
N TYR A 105 -3.27 -3.37 11.26
CA TYR A 105 -2.37 -2.20 11.18
C TYR A 105 -1.25 -2.36 10.15
N LEU A 106 -0.82 -3.59 9.85
CA LEU A 106 0.30 -3.89 8.96
C LEU A 106 -0.14 -3.94 7.49
N GLN A 107 -1.42 -4.28 7.25
CA GLN A 107 -1.92 -4.56 5.92
C GLN A 107 -1.76 -3.39 4.94
N PRO A 108 -2.05 -2.12 5.29
CA PRO A 108 -1.82 -0.99 4.38
C PRO A 108 -0.36 -0.84 3.96
N SER A 109 0.56 -1.02 4.92
CA SER A 109 2.01 -0.90 4.69
C SER A 109 2.53 -1.99 3.74
N VAL A 110 2.14 -3.24 3.98
CA VAL A 110 2.55 -4.38 3.15
C VAL A 110 1.88 -4.33 1.79
N PHE A 111 0.58 -3.99 1.74
CA PHE A 111 -0.16 -3.81 0.49
C PHE A 111 0.45 -2.74 -0.39
N GLY A 112 0.72 -1.54 0.16
CA GLY A 112 1.36 -0.46 -0.59
C GLY A 112 2.76 -0.86 -1.07
N ALA A 113 3.55 -1.57 -0.26
CA ALA A 113 4.85 -2.06 -0.69
C ALA A 113 4.74 -3.09 -1.83
N TYR A 114 3.80 -4.03 -1.72
CA TYR A 114 3.56 -5.09 -2.71
C TYR A 114 3.08 -4.52 -4.05
N VAL A 115 2.23 -3.49 -4.02
CA VAL A 115 1.78 -2.77 -5.23
C VAL A 115 2.94 -2.03 -5.91
N ASN A 116 3.86 -1.43 -5.15
CA ASN A 116 4.94 -0.59 -5.69
C ASN A 116 6.20 -1.36 -6.12
N ALA A 117 6.67 -2.30 -5.30
CA ALA A 117 7.98 -2.94 -5.44
C ALA A 117 7.92 -4.33 -6.08
N GLY A 118 6.72 -4.91 -6.21
CA GLY A 118 6.55 -6.28 -6.68
C GLY A 118 6.57 -7.32 -5.56
N VAL A 119 6.30 -8.57 -5.96
CA VAL A 119 5.73 -9.62 -5.11
C VAL A 119 6.66 -10.08 -3.98
N ASP A 120 7.91 -10.39 -4.30
CA ASP A 120 8.75 -11.19 -3.39
C ASP A 120 9.51 -10.34 -2.37
N GLU A 121 9.90 -9.13 -2.75
CA GLU A 121 10.83 -8.32 -1.96
C GLU A 121 10.14 -7.66 -0.76
N SER A 122 8.93 -7.12 -0.95
CA SER A 122 8.18 -6.53 0.16
C SER A 122 7.82 -7.55 1.25
N ILE A 123 7.49 -8.79 0.85
CA ILE A 123 7.16 -9.84 1.83
C ILE A 123 8.42 -10.27 2.58
N LYS A 124 9.56 -10.37 1.90
CA LYS A 124 10.85 -10.66 2.56
C LYS A 124 11.25 -9.58 3.55
N PHE A 125 11.05 -8.30 3.23
CA PHE A 125 11.29 -7.22 4.21
C PHE A 125 10.46 -7.42 5.48
N LEU A 126 9.17 -7.73 5.35
CA LEU A 126 8.32 -8.03 6.49
C LEU A 126 8.84 -9.24 7.28
N GLN A 127 9.15 -10.33 6.60
CA GLN A 127 9.60 -11.57 7.23
C GLN A 127 10.89 -11.35 8.02
N ILE A 128 11.85 -10.62 7.45
CA ILE A 128 13.08 -10.25 8.17
C ILE A 128 12.74 -9.37 9.38
N SER A 129 11.85 -8.39 9.23
CA SER A 129 11.44 -7.51 10.33
C SER A 129 10.73 -8.21 11.48
N CYS A 130 9.90 -9.21 11.20
CA CYS A 130 9.23 -9.99 12.25
C CYS A 130 10.08 -11.18 12.74
N GLY A 131 11.19 -11.48 12.07
CA GLY A 131 12.10 -12.59 12.38
C GLY A 131 11.61 -13.96 11.88
N ALA A 132 10.75 -13.99 10.87
CA ALA A 132 10.36 -15.21 10.16
C ALA A 132 11.40 -15.55 9.07
N ALA A 133 11.34 -16.76 8.52
CA ALA A 133 12.11 -17.13 7.35
C ALA A 133 11.71 -16.26 6.15
N ALA A 134 12.70 -15.70 5.45
CA ALA A 134 12.51 -14.76 4.34
C ALA A 134 12.27 -15.48 2.99
N ASP A 135 11.24 -16.33 2.94
CA ASP A 135 10.87 -17.12 1.75
C ASP A 135 9.97 -16.38 0.74
N GLY A 136 9.47 -15.19 1.09
CA GLY A 136 8.58 -14.39 0.25
C GLY A 136 7.11 -14.83 0.27
N VAL A 137 6.72 -15.78 1.12
CA VAL A 137 5.35 -16.30 1.20
C VAL A 137 4.72 -16.00 2.56
N ILE A 138 3.57 -15.32 2.57
CA ILE A 138 2.80 -15.10 3.81
C ILE A 138 2.13 -16.42 4.23
N GLY A 139 2.80 -17.15 5.11
CA GLY A 139 2.29 -18.36 5.75
C GLY A 139 1.96 -18.17 7.24
N PRO A 140 1.47 -19.22 7.93
CA PRO A 140 1.13 -19.16 9.34
C PRO A 140 2.29 -18.68 10.24
N GLN A 141 3.54 -19.03 9.90
CA GLN A 141 4.72 -18.58 10.62
C GLN A 141 4.94 -17.07 10.50
N THR A 142 4.82 -16.50 9.29
CA THR A 142 4.91 -15.05 9.07
C THR A 142 3.83 -14.31 9.87
N VAL A 143 2.60 -14.81 9.85
CA VAL A 143 1.48 -14.22 10.61
C VAL A 143 1.74 -14.29 12.11
N SER A 144 2.15 -15.45 12.63
CA SER A 144 2.44 -15.63 14.05
C SER A 144 3.57 -14.70 14.53
N HIS A 145 4.66 -14.62 13.76
CA HIS A 145 5.77 -13.73 14.08
C HIS A 145 5.36 -12.25 14.04
N ALA A 146 4.60 -11.83 13.03
CA ALA A 146 4.13 -10.45 12.92
C ALA A 146 3.21 -10.06 14.09
N SER A 147 2.28 -10.95 14.47
CA SER A 147 1.37 -10.75 15.60
C SER A 147 2.08 -10.66 16.95
N GLY A 148 3.25 -11.30 17.09
CA GLY A 148 4.06 -11.26 18.32
C GLY A 148 4.92 -10.00 18.50
N ARG A 149 4.88 -9.04 17.56
CA ARG A 149 5.69 -7.82 17.63
C ARG A 149 4.87 -6.60 18.05
N THR A 150 5.54 -5.65 18.70
CA THR A 150 4.98 -4.31 18.94
C THR A 150 4.72 -3.60 17.61
N PRO A 151 3.49 -3.11 17.35
CA PRO A 151 3.10 -2.54 16.05
C PRO A 151 4.04 -1.44 15.55
N SER A 152 4.35 -0.46 16.39
CA SER A 152 5.20 0.68 16.03
C SER A 152 6.64 0.26 15.67
N ALA A 153 7.22 -0.69 16.43
CA ALA A 153 8.57 -1.20 16.18
C ALA A 153 8.62 -2.01 14.89
N LEU A 154 7.63 -2.89 14.64
CA LEU A 154 7.57 -3.69 13.42
C LEU A 154 7.39 -2.81 12.17
N LEU A 155 6.46 -1.84 12.23
CA LEU A 155 6.22 -0.90 11.14
C LEU A 155 7.47 -0.07 10.83
N ALA A 156 8.16 0.42 11.87
CA ALA A 156 9.39 1.20 11.70
C ALA A 156 10.47 0.37 11.00
N ASP A 157 10.77 -0.84 11.47
CA ASP A 157 11.80 -1.67 10.83
C ASP A 157 11.43 -2.05 9.38
N PHE A 158 10.18 -2.48 9.16
CA PHE A 158 9.70 -2.85 7.82
C PHE A 158 9.82 -1.69 6.82
N LEU A 159 9.34 -0.51 7.20
CA LEU A 159 9.36 0.68 6.34
C LEU A 159 10.76 1.27 6.19
N SER A 160 11.63 1.14 7.20
CA SER A 160 13.05 1.49 7.08
C SER A 160 13.78 0.62 6.05
N ARG A 161 13.51 -0.69 5.99
CA ARG A 161 14.07 -1.58 4.96
C ARG A 161 13.64 -1.16 3.56
N ARG A 162 12.35 -0.85 3.40
CA ARG A 162 11.81 -0.31 2.15
C ARG A 162 12.46 1.02 1.76
N GLY A 163 12.65 1.94 2.71
CA GLY A 163 13.33 3.22 2.46
C GLY A 163 14.80 3.05 2.07
N ALA A 164 15.49 2.06 2.65
CA ALA A 164 16.86 1.72 2.29
C ALA A 164 16.93 1.17 0.85
N ASP A 165 16.02 0.27 0.47
CA ASP A 165 15.92 -0.25 -0.89
C ASP A 165 15.69 0.87 -1.93
N TYR A 166 14.79 1.81 -1.65
CA TYR A 166 14.61 2.98 -2.51
C TYR A 166 15.88 3.82 -2.65
N SER A 167 16.61 4.00 -1.56
CA SER A 167 17.86 4.77 -1.57
C SER A 167 18.95 4.05 -2.38
N LEU A 168 19.06 2.73 -2.26
CA LEU A 168 19.99 1.91 -3.04
C LEU A 168 19.62 1.92 -4.53
N THR A 169 18.35 1.74 -4.86
CA THR A 169 17.84 1.82 -6.23
C THR A 169 18.18 3.16 -6.87
N ALA A 170 17.88 4.27 -6.19
CA ALA A 170 18.17 5.62 -6.67
C ALA A 170 19.67 5.92 -6.80
N ALA A 171 20.51 5.34 -5.94
CA ALA A 171 21.96 5.46 -6.03
C ALA A 171 22.55 4.63 -7.19
N SER A 172 21.94 3.48 -7.49
CA SER A 172 22.40 2.56 -8.54
C SER A 172 21.92 2.93 -9.95
N ASP A 173 20.77 3.61 -10.08
CA ASP A 173 20.19 4.05 -11.35
C ASP A 173 19.87 5.55 -11.28
N CYS A 174 20.72 6.38 -11.89
CA CYS A 174 20.58 7.85 -11.83
C CYS A 174 19.26 8.35 -12.42
N SER A 175 18.64 7.59 -13.34
CA SER A 175 17.32 7.93 -13.90
C SER A 175 16.21 7.91 -12.85
N GLN A 176 16.44 7.21 -11.73
CA GLN A 176 15.47 7.04 -10.65
C GLN A 176 15.63 8.10 -9.53
N SER A 177 16.76 8.80 -9.48
CA SER A 177 17.11 9.74 -8.39
C SER A 177 16.05 10.82 -8.13
N GLY A 178 15.40 11.33 -9.18
CA GLY A 178 14.35 12.34 -9.08
C GLY A 178 13.08 11.86 -8.33
N TYR A 179 12.85 10.56 -8.26
CA TYR A 179 11.67 9.97 -7.60
C TYR A 179 11.91 9.66 -6.11
N LEU A 180 13.16 9.60 -5.66
CA LEU A 180 13.55 9.16 -4.31
C LEU A 180 12.83 9.96 -3.21
N ARG A 181 12.78 11.30 -3.35
CA ARG A 181 12.09 12.17 -2.38
C ARG A 181 10.61 11.77 -2.24
N GLY A 182 9.95 11.45 -3.36
CA GLY A 182 8.56 11.01 -3.36
C GLY A 182 8.38 9.65 -2.71
N TRP A 183 9.29 8.70 -2.98
CA TRP A 183 9.27 7.35 -2.40
C TRP A 183 9.45 7.35 -0.88
N LEU A 184 10.45 8.09 -0.38
CA LEU A 184 10.69 8.23 1.05
C LEU A 184 9.52 8.93 1.75
N ARG A 185 8.99 10.00 1.16
CA ARG A 185 7.82 10.71 1.71
C ARG A 185 6.61 9.78 1.87
N ARG A 186 6.31 8.95 0.87
CA ARG A 186 5.21 7.97 0.98
C ARG A 186 5.46 6.92 2.06
N THR A 187 6.72 6.51 2.25
CA THR A 187 7.10 5.58 3.32
C THR A 187 6.80 6.17 4.72
N TYR A 188 7.11 7.45 4.95
CA TYR A 188 6.78 8.13 6.21
C TYR A 188 5.27 8.32 6.41
N LEU A 189 4.53 8.69 5.36
CA LEU A 189 3.07 8.80 5.43
C LEU A 189 2.41 7.45 5.73
N GLN A 190 2.92 6.38 5.12
CA GLN A 190 2.44 5.02 5.36
C GLN A 190 2.65 4.60 6.81
N LEU A 191 3.79 4.96 7.42
CA LEU A 191 4.07 4.73 8.84
C LEU A 191 3.04 5.45 9.72
N GLN A 192 2.84 6.74 9.50
CA GLN A 192 1.86 7.53 10.27
C GLN A 192 0.44 6.97 10.14
N TYR A 193 0.04 6.60 8.92
CA TYR A 193 -1.27 6.04 8.63
C TYR A 193 -1.49 4.69 9.33
N SER A 194 -0.48 3.81 9.28
CA SER A 194 -0.55 2.48 9.90
C SER A 194 -0.51 2.53 11.42
N ILE A 195 0.23 3.48 12.01
CA ILE A 195 0.20 3.75 13.46
C ILE A 195 -1.19 4.24 13.88
N ALA A 196 -1.79 5.18 13.14
CA ALA A 196 -3.13 5.67 13.45
C ALA A 196 -4.18 4.54 13.43
N ILE A 197 -4.05 3.57 12.51
CA ILE A 197 -4.90 2.37 12.51
C ILE A 197 -4.67 1.52 13.76
N SER A 198 -3.42 1.30 14.17
CA SER A 198 -3.10 0.55 15.41
C SER A 198 -3.73 1.21 16.63
N GLU A 199 -3.61 2.54 16.78
CA GLU A 199 -4.20 3.31 17.88
C GLU A 199 -5.74 3.19 17.90
N GLU A 200 -6.39 3.23 16.74
CA GLU A 200 -7.86 3.04 16.62
C GLU A 200 -8.28 1.62 17.04
N GLN A 201 -7.48 0.60 16.69
CA GLN A 201 -7.75 -0.78 17.10
C GLN A 201 -7.62 -0.95 18.61
N GLU A 202 -6.58 -0.40 19.23
CA GLU A 202 -6.38 -0.44 20.68
C GLU A 202 -7.53 0.25 21.42
N ALA A 203 -7.99 1.41 20.96
CA ALA A 203 -9.10 2.15 21.55
C ALA A 203 -10.46 1.43 21.43
N THR A 204 -10.61 0.49 20.51
CA THR A 204 -11.84 -0.29 20.32
C THR A 204 -11.87 -1.55 21.21
N HIS A 205 -10.70 -2.04 21.65
CA HIS A 205 -10.57 -3.27 22.44
C HIS A 205 -10.22 -3.05 23.92
N GLY A 206 -9.96 -1.80 24.34
CA GLY A 206 -9.73 -1.40 25.73
C GLY A 206 -10.98 -0.79 26.36
#